data_AF-A0A2U9IVS8-F1
#
_entry.id   AF-A0A2U9IVS8-F1
#
_cell.length_a   1.000
_cell.length_b   1.000
_cell.length_c   1.000
_cell.angle_alpha   90.00
_cell.angle_beta   90.00
_cell.angle_gamma   90.00
#
_symmetry.space_group_name_H-M   'P 1'
#
loop_
_entity.id
_entity.type
_entity.pdbx_description
1 polymer ?
#
loop_
_entity_poly.entity_id
_entity_poly.type
_entity_poly.pdbx_seq_one_letter_code
_entity_poly.pdbx_strand_id
1 'polypeptide(L)'
;MMEKVGNLELEVEAIVDIDGNEYKVVNVPSADEYRGFPPSWEYVKSNMLTWRPYFKGSMIEFNGQLIPAVGQYLLNMDEEMYKFLFDIYQTFKVNKPSIETNISVVITKQIDDIERERGKTMSENERTQLYIRFAIEAAIFKDLGLIN
;
A
#
# COMPACT_ATOMS: atom_id res chain seq x y z
N MET A 1 -15.48 16.35 -0.11
CA MET A 1 -16.21 16.04 -1.37
C MET A 1 -15.84 14.61 -1.76
N MET A 2 -16.76 13.72 -2.11
CA MET A 2 -16.41 12.34 -2.49
C MET A 2 -16.09 12.25 -3.99
N GLU A 3 -14.98 11.59 -4.33
CA GLU A 3 -14.58 11.35 -5.72
C GLU A 3 -14.14 9.90 -5.92
N LYS A 4 -14.35 9.40 -7.15
CA LYS A 4 -13.95 8.05 -7.52
C LYS A 4 -12.48 8.02 -7.94
N VAL A 5 -11.64 7.35 -7.17
CA VAL A 5 -10.21 7.13 -7.45
C VAL A 5 -9.99 5.64 -7.65
N GLY A 6 -9.77 5.24 -8.91
CA GLY A 6 -9.76 3.82 -9.29
C GLY A 6 -11.14 3.18 -9.04
N ASN A 7 -11.16 2.18 -8.15
CA ASN A 7 -12.36 1.47 -7.72
C ASN A 7 -12.95 2.00 -6.40
N LEU A 8 -12.29 2.95 -5.72
CA LEU A 8 -12.73 3.46 -4.42
C LEU A 8 -13.40 4.83 -4.55
N GLU A 9 -14.37 5.09 -3.66
CA GLU A 9 -14.91 6.43 -3.42
C GLU A 9 -14.19 7.02 -2.21
N LEU A 10 -13.42 8.09 -2.43
CA LEU A 10 -12.58 8.71 -1.41
C LEU A 10 -12.96 10.15 -1.18
N GLU A 11 -12.78 10.61 0.05
CA GLU A 11 -12.98 12.01 0.40
C GLU A 11 -11.76 12.85 -0.02
N VAL A 12 -12.03 13.89 -0.80
CA VAL A 12 -11.08 14.99 -1.08
C VAL A 12 -11.03 15.91 0.13
N GLU A 13 -9.86 15.98 0.77
CA GLU A 13 -9.58 16.85 1.91
C GLU A 13 -9.14 18.24 1.48
N ALA A 14 -8.28 18.31 0.45
CA ALA A 14 -7.65 19.54 0.03
C ALA A 14 -7.31 19.51 -1.46
N ILE A 15 -7.07 20.70 -2.01
CA ILE A 15 -6.51 20.90 -3.34
C ILE A 15 -5.21 21.68 -3.16
N VAL A 16 -4.12 21.18 -3.74
CA VAL A 16 -2.78 21.74 -3.62
C VAL A 16 -2.16 21.94 -5.00
N ASP A 17 -1.37 23.00 -5.16
CA ASP A 17 -0.55 23.21 -6.36
C ASP A 17 0.87 22.73 -6.07
N ILE A 18 1.37 21.84 -6.93
CA ILE A 18 2.76 21.38 -6.91
C ILE A 18 3.34 21.59 -8.31
N ASP A 19 4.34 22.48 -8.39
CA ASP A 19 5.02 22.85 -9.64
C ASP A 19 4.07 23.28 -10.77
N GLY A 20 2.99 24.01 -10.43
CA GLY A 20 2.00 24.50 -11.38
C GLY A 20 0.98 23.45 -11.84
N ASN A 21 0.95 22.29 -11.18
CA ASN A 21 -0.07 21.26 -11.37
C ASN A 21 -0.98 21.20 -10.16
N GLU A 22 -2.29 21.26 -10.40
CA GLU A 22 -3.30 21.09 -9.37
C GLU A 22 -3.47 19.61 -9.03
N TYR A 23 -3.37 19.30 -7.75
CA TYR A 23 -3.57 17.96 -7.20
C TYR A 23 -4.64 17.98 -6.10
N LYS A 24 -5.45 16.93 -6.06
CA LYS A 24 -6.42 16.69 -4.99
C LYS A 24 -5.83 15.73 -3.97
N VAL A 25 -5.81 16.13 -2.70
CA VAL A 25 -5.41 15.26 -1.59
C VAL A 25 -6.62 14.44 -1.17
N VAL A 26 -6.50 13.12 -1.21
CA VAL A 26 -7.57 12.18 -0.83
C VAL A 26 -7.13 11.27 0.30
N ASN A 27 -8.04 11.00 1.23
CA ASN A 27 -7.80 10.05 2.31
C ASN A 27 -7.97 8.61 1.84
N VAL A 28 -6.93 7.81 2.02
CA VAL A 28 -6.95 6.38 1.80
C VAL A 28 -7.37 5.69 3.11
N PRO A 29 -8.39 4.80 3.08
CA PRO A 29 -8.77 4.06 4.27
C PRO A 29 -7.65 3.12 4.71
N SER A 30 -7.48 2.97 6.02
CA SER A 30 -6.60 1.93 6.56
C SER A 30 -7.20 0.53 6.35
N ALA A 31 -6.39 -0.51 6.60
CA ALA A 31 -6.87 -1.88 6.53
C ALA A 31 -8.04 -2.18 7.48
N ASP A 32 -8.09 -1.52 8.64
CA ASP A 32 -9.15 -1.69 9.64
C ASP A 32 -10.46 -0.99 9.23
N GLU A 33 -10.38 0.05 8.38
CA GLU A 33 -11.53 0.82 7.89
C GLU A 33 -12.08 0.29 6.57
N TYR A 34 -11.26 -0.45 5.81
CA TYR A 34 -11.61 -0.94 4.49
C TYR A 34 -12.70 -2.02 4.54
N ARG A 35 -13.89 -1.67 4.03
CA ARG A 35 -15.09 -2.52 4.05
C ARG A 35 -15.24 -3.45 2.84
N GLY A 36 -14.31 -3.41 1.88
CA GLY A 36 -14.46 -4.11 0.60
C GLY A 36 -14.50 -5.63 0.75
N PHE A 37 -13.45 -6.21 1.33
CA PHE A 37 -13.33 -7.67 1.51
C PHE A 37 -12.22 -8.02 2.52
N PRO A 38 -12.54 -8.49 3.74
CA PRO A 38 -11.52 -9.04 4.62
C PRO A 38 -11.20 -10.49 4.17
N PRO A 39 -10.01 -10.77 3.60
CA PRO A 39 -9.69 -12.09 3.10
C PRO A 39 -9.40 -13.08 4.24
N SER A 40 -9.80 -14.34 4.08
CA SER A 40 -9.32 -15.40 4.98
C SER A 40 -7.83 -15.67 4.76
N TRP A 41 -7.19 -16.30 5.74
CA TRP A 41 -5.78 -16.68 5.60
C TRP A 41 -5.54 -17.60 4.39
N GLU A 42 -6.43 -18.57 4.17
CA GLU A 42 -6.36 -19.49 3.02
C GLU A 42 -6.42 -18.72 1.70
N TYR A 43 -7.29 -17.71 1.61
CA TYR A 43 -7.37 -16.86 0.44
C TYR A 43 -6.08 -16.08 0.20
N VAL A 44 -5.55 -15.43 1.25
CA VAL A 44 -4.29 -14.67 1.18
C VAL A 44 -3.15 -15.57 0.70
N LYS A 45 -3.00 -16.74 1.33
CA LYS A 45 -1.94 -17.70 1.02
C LYS A 45 -2.00 -18.19 -0.42
N SER A 46 -3.19 -18.52 -0.92
CA SER A 46 -3.36 -19.11 -2.26
C SER A 46 -3.34 -18.09 -3.39
N ASN A 47 -3.71 -16.82 -3.14
CA ASN A 47 -3.97 -15.86 -4.21
C ASN A 47 -3.13 -14.58 -4.14
N MET A 48 -2.73 -14.15 -2.94
CA MET A 48 -2.15 -12.82 -2.74
C MET A 48 -0.65 -12.87 -2.49
N LEU A 49 -0.15 -13.85 -1.74
CA LEU A 49 1.28 -13.94 -1.41
C LEU A 49 2.17 -14.27 -2.63
N THR A 50 1.58 -14.83 -3.68
CA THR A 50 2.24 -15.14 -4.96
C THR A 50 2.07 -14.03 -6.00
N TRP A 51 1.34 -12.96 -5.67
CA TRP A 51 1.13 -11.85 -6.58
C TRP A 51 2.44 -11.08 -6.78
N ARG A 52 2.69 -10.71 -8.04
CA ARG A 52 3.82 -9.89 -8.47
C ARG A 52 3.33 -8.49 -8.81
N PRO A 53 3.51 -7.51 -7.91
CA PRO A 53 3.05 -6.15 -8.13
C PRO A 53 3.81 -5.48 -9.27
N TYR A 54 3.08 -4.76 -10.10
CA TYR A 54 3.60 -3.77 -11.03
C TYR A 54 3.13 -2.38 -10.59
N PHE A 55 4.07 -1.52 -10.20
CA PHE A 55 3.77 -0.17 -9.73
C PHE A 55 3.42 0.76 -10.90
N LYS A 56 2.13 1.13 -10.96
CA LYS A 56 1.50 1.98 -11.99
C LYS A 56 1.39 3.45 -11.57
N GLY A 57 1.31 3.72 -10.26
CA GLY A 57 1.27 5.07 -9.74
C GLY A 57 2.58 5.85 -9.94
N SER A 58 2.60 7.07 -9.41
CA SER A 58 3.79 7.91 -9.33
C SER A 58 4.12 8.24 -7.87
N MET A 59 5.38 8.57 -7.63
CA MET A 59 5.85 9.16 -6.38
C MET A 59 6.27 10.59 -6.70
N ILE A 60 5.51 11.57 -6.23
CA ILE A 60 5.75 13.00 -6.47
C ILE A 60 6.68 13.53 -5.38
N GLU A 61 7.79 14.15 -5.75
CA GLU A 61 8.68 14.77 -4.76
C GLU A 61 8.11 16.14 -4.33
N PHE A 62 7.90 16.31 -3.04
CA PHE A 62 7.45 17.56 -2.45
C PHE A 62 8.13 17.77 -1.10
N ASN A 63 8.81 18.91 -0.92
CA ASN A 63 9.58 19.22 0.29
C ASN A 63 10.56 18.09 0.72
N GLY A 64 11.18 17.42 -0.25
CA GLY A 64 12.12 16.31 0.01
C GLY A 64 11.45 15.01 0.46
N GLN A 65 10.12 14.91 0.38
CA GLN A 65 9.36 13.69 0.63
C GLN A 65 8.73 13.18 -0.66
N LEU A 66 8.60 11.86 -0.79
CA LEU A 66 7.93 11.22 -1.92
C LEU A 66 6.48 10.93 -1.57
N ILE A 67 5.55 11.62 -2.22
CA ILE A 67 4.12 11.50 -1.99
C ILE A 67 3.53 10.55 -3.05
N PRO A 68 2.86 9.46 -2.66
CA PRO A 68 2.24 8.55 -3.61
C PRO A 68 1.05 9.20 -4.30
N ALA A 69 0.96 9.00 -5.61
CA ALA A 69 -0.05 9.64 -6.45
C ALA A 69 -0.60 8.70 -7.54
N VAL A 70 -1.88 8.92 -7.88
CA VAL A 70 -2.55 8.29 -9.02
C VAL A 70 -3.20 9.40 -9.84
N GLY A 71 -2.66 9.68 -11.03
CA GLY A 71 -3.12 10.81 -11.83
C GLY A 71 -2.93 12.13 -11.09
N GLN A 72 -4.02 12.89 -10.90
CA GLN A 72 -4.03 14.16 -10.16
C GLN A 72 -4.43 13.99 -8.69
N TYR A 73 -4.43 12.77 -8.15
CA TYR A 73 -4.73 12.52 -6.74
C TYR A 73 -3.46 12.21 -5.96
N LEU A 74 -3.21 12.97 -4.90
CA LEU A 74 -2.20 12.66 -3.87
C LEU A 74 -2.88 11.83 -2.78
N LEU A 75 -2.24 10.73 -2.41
CA LEU A 75 -2.82 9.76 -1.50
C LEU A 75 -2.32 10.01 -0.09
N ASN A 76 -3.20 10.52 0.76
CA ASN A 76 -2.97 10.65 2.20
C ASN A 76 -3.26 9.30 2.87
N MET A 77 -2.26 8.70 3.50
CA MET A 77 -2.35 7.40 4.15
C MET A 77 -1.56 7.42 5.46
N ASP A 78 -1.88 6.51 6.36
CA ASP A 78 -1.11 6.37 7.59
C ASP A 78 0.35 5.94 7.34
N GLU A 79 1.20 6.12 8.36
CA GLU A 79 2.63 5.89 8.26
C GLU A 79 2.98 4.42 7.93
N GLU A 80 2.25 3.46 8.50
CA GLU A 80 2.50 2.03 8.30
C GLU A 80 2.17 1.62 6.85
N MET A 81 1.02 2.08 6.36
CA MET A 81 0.58 1.86 4.98
C MET A 81 1.52 2.54 3.98
N TYR A 82 1.96 3.76 4.27
CA TYR A 82 2.96 4.46 3.46
C TYR A 82 4.28 3.69 3.40
N LYS A 83 4.80 3.24 4.55
CA LYS A 83 6.04 2.44 4.63
C LYS A 83 5.93 1.17 3.79
N PHE A 84 4.79 0.48 3.86
CA PHE A 84 4.54 -0.72 3.06
C PHE A 84 4.50 -0.41 1.55
N LEU A 85 3.75 0.62 1.13
CA LEU A 85 3.70 1.05 -0.26
C LEU A 85 5.09 1.46 -0.79
N PHE A 86 5.85 2.18 0.01
CA PHE A 86 7.19 2.63 -0.33
C PHE A 86 8.14 1.44 -0.53
N ASP A 87 8.07 0.43 0.34
CA ASP A 87 8.85 -0.80 0.19
C ASP A 87 8.44 -1.60 -1.07
N ILE A 88 7.16 -1.62 -1.44
CA ILE A 88 6.70 -2.18 -2.72
C ILE A 88 7.29 -1.38 -3.88
N TYR A 89 7.23 -0.05 -3.83
CA TYR A 89 7.80 0.83 -4.85
C TYR A 89 9.31 0.59 -5.02
N GLN A 90 10.08 0.61 -3.94
CA GLN A 90 11.52 0.37 -3.98
C GLN A 90 11.83 -1.02 -4.53
N THR A 91 11.12 -2.04 -4.05
CA THR A 91 11.36 -3.41 -4.47
C THR A 91 11.01 -3.63 -5.93
N PHE A 92 9.80 -3.28 -6.37
CA PHE A 92 9.27 -3.67 -7.68
C PHE A 92 9.48 -2.64 -8.79
N LYS A 93 9.54 -1.34 -8.48
CA LYS A 93 9.71 -0.27 -9.47
C LYS A 93 11.16 0.15 -9.64
N VAL A 94 11.85 0.40 -8.53
CA VAL A 94 13.24 0.90 -8.52
C VAL A 94 14.21 -0.24 -8.75
N ASN A 95 14.17 -1.27 -7.90
CA ASN A 95 15.15 -2.37 -7.92
C ASN A 95 14.87 -3.40 -9.04
N LYS A 96 13.62 -3.50 -9.53
CA LYS A 96 13.21 -4.39 -10.62
C LYS A 96 13.70 -5.82 -10.40
N PRO A 97 13.14 -6.54 -9.42
CA PRO A 97 13.66 -7.80 -8.94
C PRO A 97 13.37 -8.92 -9.95
N SER A 98 13.95 -10.10 -9.71
CA SER A 98 13.76 -11.27 -10.56
C SER A 98 12.28 -11.66 -10.68
N ILE A 99 11.95 -12.47 -11.69
CA ILE A 99 10.57 -12.91 -11.94
C ILE A 99 9.96 -13.74 -10.82
N GLU A 100 10.79 -14.34 -9.98
CA GLU A 100 10.38 -15.19 -8.86
C GLU A 100 10.04 -14.38 -7.60
N THR A 101 10.34 -13.08 -7.59
CA THR A 101 10.08 -12.21 -6.43
C THR A 101 8.61 -11.77 -6.43
N ASN A 102 7.91 -12.10 -5.35
CA ASN A 102 6.49 -11.78 -5.15
C ASN A 102 6.31 -10.86 -3.93
N ILE A 103 5.10 -10.30 -3.77
CA ILE A 103 4.78 -9.36 -2.69
C ILE A 103 5.03 -9.92 -1.30
N SER A 104 4.96 -11.25 -1.12
CA SER A 104 5.26 -11.94 0.14
C SER A 104 6.65 -11.62 0.69
N VAL A 105 7.65 -11.35 -0.16
CA VAL A 105 8.99 -10.94 0.30
C VAL A 105 8.92 -9.61 1.04
N VAL A 106 8.15 -8.65 0.52
CA VAL A 106 7.95 -7.34 1.14
C VAL A 106 7.13 -7.47 2.42
N ILE A 107 6.04 -8.23 2.39
CA ILE A 107 5.19 -8.46 3.58
C ILE A 107 5.98 -9.14 4.70
N THR A 108 6.76 -10.17 4.38
CA THR A 108 7.57 -10.89 5.38
C THR A 108 8.57 -9.94 6.03
N LYS A 109 9.26 -9.11 5.23
CA LYS A 109 10.20 -8.11 5.73
C LYS A 109 9.52 -7.13 6.68
N GLN A 110 8.33 -6.61 6.33
CA GLN A 110 7.57 -5.70 7.20
C GLN A 110 7.22 -6.36 8.54
N ILE A 111 6.76 -7.62 8.52
CA ILE A 111 6.46 -8.38 9.75
C ILE A 111 7.72 -8.57 10.60
N ASP A 112 8.85 -8.93 9.98
CA ASP A 112 10.11 -9.12 10.68
C ASP A 112 10.65 -7.81 11.27
N ASP A 113 10.47 -6.67 10.58
CA ASP A 113 10.82 -5.35 11.11
C ASP A 113 9.95 -4.99 12.33
N ILE A 114 8.66 -5.30 12.30
CA ILE A 114 7.76 -5.14 13.46
C ILE A 114 8.21 -6.01 14.65
N GLU A 115 8.66 -7.25 14.43
CA GLU A 115 9.21 -8.09 15.51
C GLU A 115 10.46 -7.48 16.14
N ARG A 116 11.35 -6.93 15.31
CA ARG A 116 12.58 -6.26 15.76
C ARG A 116 12.26 -5.01 16.58
N GLU A 117 11.34 -4.17 16.10
CA GLU A 117 10.89 -2.96 16.79
C GLU A 117 10.24 -3.30 18.15
N ARG A 118 9.50 -4.40 18.23
CA ARG A 118 8.90 -4.91 19.48
C ARG A 118 9.88 -5.64 20.39
N GLY A 119 11.07 -5.99 19.90
CA GLY A 119 12.07 -6.76 20.65
C GLY A 119 11.63 -8.18 21.03
N LYS A 120 10.63 -8.75 20.33
CA LYS A 120 10.13 -10.11 20.58
C LYS A 120 9.62 -10.78 19.31
N THR A 121 9.75 -12.10 19.25
CA THR A 121 9.13 -12.92 18.21
C THR A 121 7.61 -12.96 18.40
N MET A 122 6.86 -12.77 17.31
CA MET A 122 5.41 -12.88 17.31
C MET A 122 4.97 -14.34 17.22
N SER A 123 3.83 -14.65 17.83
CA SER A 123 3.17 -15.94 17.67
C SER A 123 2.70 -16.14 16.22
N GLU A 124 2.45 -17.40 15.84
CA GLU A 124 1.91 -17.71 14.50
C GLU A 124 0.62 -16.94 14.21
N ASN A 125 -0.28 -16.85 15.19
CA ASN A 125 -1.53 -16.11 15.02
C ASN A 125 -1.29 -14.61 14.80
N GLU A 126 -0.40 -13.97 15.57
CA GLU A 126 -0.04 -12.55 15.37
C GLU A 126 0.53 -12.32 13.97
N ARG A 127 1.42 -13.20 13.50
CA ARG A 127 1.98 -13.11 12.15
C ARG A 127 0.90 -13.30 11.09
N THR A 128 -0.01 -14.27 11.26
CA THR A 128 -1.14 -14.50 10.34
C THR A 128 -2.03 -13.26 10.24
N GLN A 129 -2.36 -12.60 11.36
CA GLN A 129 -3.16 -11.37 11.33
C GLN A 129 -2.45 -10.25 10.56
N LEU A 130 -1.13 -10.09 10.72
CA LEU A 130 -0.37 -9.11 9.94
C LEU A 130 -0.32 -9.44 8.45
N TYR A 131 -0.18 -10.71 8.09
CA TYR A 131 -0.28 -11.11 6.68
C TYR A 131 -1.63 -10.74 6.07
N ILE A 132 -2.72 -10.96 6.81
CA ILE A 132 -4.07 -10.58 6.35
C ILE A 132 -4.17 -9.06 6.21
N ARG A 133 -3.68 -8.31 7.21
CA ARG A 133 -3.67 -6.84 7.19
C ARG A 133 -2.92 -6.30 5.96
N PHE A 134 -1.67 -6.71 5.75
CA PHE A 134 -0.89 -6.27 4.59
C PHE A 134 -1.49 -6.73 3.26
N ALA A 135 -2.19 -7.87 3.24
CA ALA A 135 -2.93 -8.29 2.06
C ALA A 135 -4.11 -7.34 1.77
N ILE A 136 -4.84 -6.89 2.80
CA ILE A 136 -5.88 -5.86 2.66
C ILE A 136 -5.28 -4.55 2.12
N GLU A 137 -4.16 -4.07 2.69
CA GLU A 137 -3.49 -2.86 2.20
C GLU A 137 -3.06 -2.99 0.74
N ALA A 138 -2.51 -4.14 0.34
CA ALA A 138 -2.18 -4.41 -1.05
C ALA A 138 -3.42 -4.43 -1.97
N ALA A 139 -4.57 -4.92 -1.48
CA ALA A 139 -5.83 -4.84 -2.22
C ALA A 139 -6.31 -3.39 -2.37
N ILE A 140 -6.18 -2.57 -1.33
CA ILE A 140 -6.48 -1.13 -1.40
C ILE A 140 -5.60 -0.46 -2.47
N PHE A 141 -4.30 -0.72 -2.47
CA PHE A 141 -3.40 -0.19 -3.50
C PHE A 141 -3.78 -0.64 -4.91
N LYS A 142 -4.24 -1.88 -5.08
CA LYS A 142 -4.78 -2.37 -6.34
C LYS A 142 -6.00 -1.59 -6.78
N ASP A 143 -6.95 -1.41 -5.88
CA ASP A 143 -8.20 -0.71 -6.15
C ASP A 143 -7.99 0.77 -6.43
N LEU A 144 -7.02 1.40 -5.78
CA LEU A 144 -6.58 2.76 -6.11
C LEU A 144 -5.90 2.86 -7.49
N GLY A 145 -5.43 1.73 -8.03
CA GLY A 145 -4.65 1.70 -9.26
C GLY A 145 -3.16 2.02 -9.08
N LEU A 146 -2.64 2.00 -7.84
CA LEU A 146 -1.20 2.12 -7.57
C LEU A 146 -0.43 0.89 -8.07
N ILE A 147 -1.04 -0.29 -7.97
CA ILE A 147 -0.50 -1.57 -8.42
C ILE A 147 -1.54 -2.35 -9.25
N ASN A 148 -1.16 -3.48 -9.86
CA ASN A 148 -1.95 -4.20 -10.89
C ASN A 148 -2.96 -5.24 -10.39
#